data_AF-A0A6G1Q1H5-F1
#
_entry.id   AF-A0A6G1Q1H5-F1
#
_cell.length_a   1.000
_cell.length_b   1.000
_cell.length_c   1.000
_cell.angle_alpha   90.00
_cell.angle_beta   90.00
_cell.angle_gamma   90.00
#
_symmetry.space_group_name_H-M   'P 1'
#
loop_
_entity.id
_entity.type
_entity.pdbx_description
1 polymer ?
#
loop_
_entity_poly.entity_id
_entity_poly.type
_entity_poly.pdbx_seq_one_letter_code
_entity_poly.pdbx_strand_id
1 'polypeptide(L)'
;MGKQIYSMFVLQGVKTACHFCYEAVAVVKEYTLYRHFDNKQGAKDAKVSLQDKQKMVQELKGKLQLQQDVFKRATTKNNAAVKCSFFVAEEIAWAAKSFSEGAFLKQCMLKVCEQVCPDQIQTFKNFFVLSSSQLLFRPLFCPSQL
;
A
#
# COMPACT_ATOMS: atom_id res chain seq x y z
N MET A 1 6.78 -30.04 18.13
CA MET A 1 7.29 -28.74 18.61
C MET A 1 8.17 -28.01 17.59
N GLY A 2 8.92 -28.69 16.70
CA GLY A 2 9.79 -28.03 15.71
C GLY A 2 9.11 -27.02 14.77
N LYS A 3 7.86 -27.25 14.31
CA LYS A 3 7.14 -26.34 13.41
C LYS A 3 6.90 -24.92 13.96
N GLN A 4 6.83 -24.74 15.28
CA GLN A 4 6.56 -23.43 15.90
C GLN A 4 7.82 -22.54 15.97
N ILE A 5 9.01 -23.13 15.93
CA ILE A 5 10.26 -22.36 16.03
C ILE A 5 10.54 -21.66 14.70
N TYR A 6 10.31 -22.33 13.58
CA TYR A 6 10.57 -21.76 12.24
C TYR A 6 9.69 -20.56 11.92
N SER A 7 8.48 -20.44 12.47
CA SER A 7 7.58 -19.30 12.23
C SER A 7 8.12 -17.97 12.80
N MET A 8 9.02 -18.05 13.79
CA MET A 8 9.61 -16.88 14.43
C MET A 8 10.82 -16.31 13.67
N PHE A 9 11.28 -16.99 12.61
CA PHE A 9 12.42 -16.56 11.80
C PHE A 9 11.96 -16.24 10.38
N VAL A 10 12.42 -15.10 9.87
CA VAL A 10 12.09 -14.62 8.53
C VAL A 10 13.36 -14.59 7.69
N LEU A 11 13.27 -15.12 6.47
CA LEU A 11 14.31 -15.00 5.46
C LEU A 11 14.26 -13.60 4.85
N GLN A 12 15.34 -12.83 5.01
CA GLN A 12 15.56 -11.53 4.38
C GLN A 12 16.75 -11.66 3.42
N GLY A 13 16.46 -12.02 2.16
CA GLY A 13 17.47 -12.38 1.17
C GLY A 13 18.22 -13.65 1.57
N VAL A 14 19.55 -13.56 1.71
CA VAL A 14 20.42 -14.68 2.15
C VAL A 14 20.54 -14.83 3.67
N LYS A 15 19.98 -13.91 4.46
CA LYS A 15 20.08 -13.92 5.92
C LYS A 15 18.75 -14.30 6.55
N THR A 16 18.78 -15.18 7.54
CA THR A 16 17.65 -15.44 8.44
C THR A 16 17.74 -14.56 9.67
N ALA A 17 16.68 -13.81 9.95
CA ALA A 17 16.57 -12.98 11.14
C ALA A 17 15.45 -13.48 12.05
N CYS A 18 15.68 -13.39 13.36
CA CYS A 18 14.65 -13.63 14.37
C CYS A 18 13.69 -12.44 14.40
N HIS A 19 12.39 -12.68 14.31
CA HIS A 19 11.39 -11.61 14.30
C HIS A 19 11.23 -10.92 15.67
N PHE A 20 11.66 -11.58 16.76
CA PHE A 20 11.50 -11.08 18.15
C PHE A 20 12.68 -10.25 18.65
N CYS A 21 13.89 -10.46 18.11
CA CYS A 21 15.07 -9.69 18.49
C CYS A 21 15.76 -9.01 17.31
N TYR A 22 15.31 -9.25 16.08
CA TYR A 22 15.88 -8.72 14.84
C TYR A 22 17.37 -9.08 14.63
N GLU A 23 17.91 -10.02 15.42
CA GLU A 23 19.25 -10.54 15.25
C GLU A 23 19.29 -11.58 14.13
N ALA A 24 20.37 -11.56 13.34
CA ALA A 24 20.61 -12.54 12.30
C ALA A 24 21.13 -13.86 12.91
N VAL A 25 20.64 -14.98 12.41
CA VAL A 25 21.14 -16.32 12.73
C VAL A 25 22.07 -16.77 11.62
N ALA A 26 23.32 -17.10 11.97
CA ALA A 26 24.36 -17.48 11.01
C ALA A 26 24.09 -18.82 10.30
N VAL A 27 23.40 -19.76 10.96
CA VAL A 27 23.13 -21.10 10.43
C VAL A 27 21.72 -21.53 10.79
N VAL A 28 20.90 -21.83 9.78
CA VAL A 28 19.50 -22.28 9.94
C VAL A 28 19.45 -23.78 10.20
N LYS A 29 19.90 -24.20 11.39
CA LYS A 29 19.75 -25.57 11.89
C LYS A 29 18.79 -25.55 13.07
N GLU A 30 17.98 -26.61 13.21
CA GLU A 30 16.97 -26.71 14.27
C GLU A 30 17.55 -26.44 15.66
N TYR A 31 18.69 -27.04 15.98
CA TYR A 31 19.42 -26.78 17.24
C TYR A 31 19.81 -25.29 17.41
N THR A 32 20.30 -24.64 16.36
CA THR A 32 20.73 -23.24 16.41
C THR A 32 19.52 -22.31 16.62
N LEU A 33 18.40 -22.59 15.95
CA LEU A 33 17.16 -21.84 16.12
C LEU A 33 16.55 -22.07 17.50
N TYR A 34 16.54 -23.32 17.98
CA TYR A 34 16.07 -23.69 19.32
C TYR A 34 16.87 -22.97 20.40
N ARG A 35 18.20 -23.04 20.34
CA ARG A 35 19.07 -22.39 21.31
C ARG A 35 18.97 -20.87 21.27
N HIS A 36 18.79 -20.29 20.08
CA HIS A 36 18.55 -18.86 19.94
C HIS A 36 17.24 -18.46 20.61
N PHE A 37 16.16 -19.21 20.34
CA PHE A 37 14.86 -19.02 20.97
C PHE A 37 14.97 -19.15 22.49
N ASP A 38 15.47 -20.27 23.01
CA ASP A 38 15.52 -20.55 24.44
C ASP A 38 16.36 -19.53 25.23
N ASN A 39 17.57 -19.22 24.76
CA ASN A 39 18.46 -18.26 25.43
C ASN A 39 17.93 -16.82 25.39
N LYS A 40 17.35 -16.40 24.25
CA LYS A 40 16.92 -15.00 24.08
C LYS A 40 15.51 -14.77 24.62
N GLN A 41 14.64 -15.77 24.56
CA GLN A 41 13.28 -15.73 25.11
C GLN A 41 13.32 -15.86 26.64
N GLY A 42 14.05 -16.85 27.18
CA GLY A 42 14.21 -17.02 28.64
C GLY A 42 14.87 -15.82 29.32
N ALA A 43 15.86 -15.20 28.67
CA ALA A 43 16.52 -13.99 29.20
C ALA A 43 15.65 -12.72 29.12
N LYS A 44 14.72 -12.63 28.16
CA LYS A 44 13.77 -11.51 28.05
C LYS A 44 12.58 -11.67 28.99
N ASP A 45 12.04 -12.88 29.12
CA ASP A 45 10.84 -13.11 29.94
C ASP A 45 11.10 -13.02 31.45
N ALA A 46 12.32 -13.34 31.90
CA ALA A 46 12.72 -13.18 33.30
C ALA A 46 13.02 -11.72 33.70
N LYS A 47 13.23 -10.82 32.72
CA LYS A 47 13.78 -9.47 32.96
C LYS A 47 12.82 -8.32 32.64
N VAL A 48 11.69 -8.61 32.01
CA VAL A 48 10.75 -7.61 31.49
C VAL A 48 9.45 -7.67 32.30
N SER A 49 9.10 -6.55 32.95
CA SER A 49 7.88 -6.45 33.75
C SER A 49 6.63 -6.61 32.88
N LEU A 50 5.49 -6.96 33.49
CA LEU A 50 4.20 -7.05 32.79
C LEU A 50 3.86 -5.73 32.06
N GLN A 51 4.22 -4.59 32.65
CA GLN A 51 3.97 -3.26 32.11
C GLN A 51 4.81 -2.96 30.86
N ASP A 52 6.06 -3.44 30.83
CA ASP A 52 6.93 -3.31 29.67
C ASP A 52 6.46 -4.18 28.50
N LYS A 53 5.95 -5.39 28.79
CA LYS A 53 5.31 -6.26 27.78
C LYS A 53 4.09 -5.57 27.16
N GLN A 54 3.26 -4.91 27.97
CA GLN A 54 2.10 -4.16 27.48
C GLN A 54 2.52 -2.99 26.57
N LYS A 55 3.54 -2.20 26.95
CA LYS A 55 4.08 -1.12 26.12
C LYS A 55 4.60 -1.63 24.78
N MET A 56 5.35 -2.73 24.78
CA MET A 56 5.89 -3.33 23.56
C MET A 56 4.77 -3.81 22.63
N VAL A 57 3.71 -4.41 23.16
CA VAL A 57 2.54 -4.82 22.36
C VAL A 57 1.85 -3.62 21.72
N GLN A 58 1.67 -2.52 22.45
CA GLN A 58 1.07 -1.29 21.89
C GLN A 58 1.94 -0.69 20.79
N GLU A 59 3.26 -0.64 20.99
CA GLU A 59 4.19 -0.14 19.99
C GLU A 59 4.17 -1.00 18.71
N LEU A 60 4.22 -2.33 18.85
CA LEU A 60 4.14 -3.26 17.74
C LEU A 60 2.81 -3.14 16.99
N LYS A 61 1.70 -2.98 17.72
CA LYS A 61 0.38 -2.74 17.12
C LYS A 61 0.34 -1.45 16.31
N GLY A 62 0.92 -0.36 16.84
CA GLY A 62 1.03 0.92 16.12
C GLY A 62 1.87 0.78 14.83
N LYS A 63 3.03 0.13 14.92
CA LYS A 63 3.88 -0.14 13.74
C LYS A 63 3.16 -0.99 12.70
N LEU A 64 2.44 -2.03 13.13
CA LEU A 64 1.66 -2.89 12.24
C LEU A 64 0.54 -2.10 11.54
N GLN A 65 -0.19 -1.24 12.26
CA GLN A 65 -1.21 -0.38 11.67
C GLN A 65 -0.62 0.55 10.62
N LEU A 66 0.51 1.21 10.91
CA LEU A 66 1.20 2.08 9.95
C LEU A 66 1.59 1.33 8.68
N GLN A 67 2.12 0.10 8.81
CA GLN A 67 2.45 -0.75 7.66
C GLN A 67 1.21 -1.13 6.86
N GLN A 68 0.14 -1.59 7.53
CA GLN A 68 -1.11 -1.95 6.89
C GLN A 68 -1.76 -0.76 6.16
N ASP A 69 -1.66 0.44 6.72
CA ASP A 69 -2.24 1.63 6.12
C ASP A 69 -1.55 2.02 4.80
N VAL A 70 -0.26 1.72 4.63
CA VAL A 70 0.42 1.89 3.33
C VAL A 70 -0.26 1.04 2.26
N PHE A 71 -0.48 -0.25 2.53
CA PHE A 71 -1.12 -1.17 1.60
C PHE A 71 -2.59 -0.79 1.36
N LYS A 72 -3.34 -0.47 2.42
CA LYS A 72 -4.73 -0.02 2.29
C LYS A 72 -4.84 1.23 1.43
N ARG A 73 -3.98 2.23 1.62
CA ARG A 73 -3.98 3.45 0.79
C ARG A 73 -3.74 3.14 -0.68
N ALA A 74 -2.79 2.27 -0.99
CA ALA A 74 -2.51 1.86 -2.36
C ALA A 74 -3.71 1.12 -2.99
N THR A 75 -4.28 0.16 -2.27
CA THR A 75 -5.46 -0.60 -2.73
C THR A 75 -6.69 0.29 -2.91
N THR A 76 -6.98 1.20 -2.00
CA THR A 76 -8.13 2.12 -2.11
C THR A 76 -8.00 3.01 -3.34
N LYS A 77 -6.82 3.58 -3.60
CA LYS A 77 -6.58 4.39 -4.81
C LYS A 77 -6.75 3.58 -6.09
N ASN A 78 -6.22 2.35 -6.12
CA ASN A 78 -6.36 1.47 -7.28
C ASN A 78 -7.83 1.10 -7.55
N ASN A 79 -8.56 0.71 -6.51
CA ASN A 79 -9.99 0.39 -6.63
C ASN A 79 -10.82 1.60 -7.11
N ALA A 80 -10.51 2.81 -6.63
CA ALA A 80 -11.14 4.03 -7.10
C ALA A 80 -10.86 4.27 -8.60
N ALA A 81 -9.61 4.09 -9.05
CA ALA A 81 -9.25 4.24 -10.45
C ALA A 81 -9.94 3.21 -11.36
N VAL A 82 -10.03 1.95 -10.93
CA VAL A 82 -10.75 0.88 -11.65
C VAL A 82 -12.23 1.24 -11.77
N LYS A 83 -12.88 1.60 -10.65
CA LYS A 83 -14.30 2.00 -10.66
C LYS A 83 -14.57 3.19 -11.58
N CYS A 84 -13.69 4.19 -11.58
CA CYS A 84 -13.80 5.35 -12.47
C CYS A 84 -13.63 4.96 -13.94
N SER A 85 -12.74 4.02 -14.24
CA SER A 85 -12.54 3.54 -15.61
C SER A 85 -13.79 2.86 -16.15
N PHE A 86 -14.44 2.02 -15.34
CA PHE A 86 -15.73 1.41 -15.68
C PHE A 86 -16.82 2.46 -15.89
N PHE A 87 -16.93 3.44 -14.99
CA PHE A 87 -17.90 4.53 -15.11
C PHE A 87 -17.70 5.34 -16.40
N VAL A 88 -16.46 5.69 -16.76
CA VAL A 88 -16.17 6.41 -18.02
C VAL A 88 -16.53 5.55 -19.23
N ALA A 89 -16.22 4.26 -19.22
CA ALA A 89 -16.59 3.35 -20.30
C ALA A 89 -18.12 3.24 -20.48
N GLU A 90 -18.86 3.18 -19.38
CA GLU A 90 -20.32 3.18 -19.37
C GLU A 90 -20.89 4.48 -19.95
N GLU A 91 -20.39 5.64 -19.51
CA GLU A 91 -20.83 6.95 -20.01
C GLU A 91 -20.55 7.13 -21.50
N ILE A 92 -19.41 6.62 -22.01
CA ILE A 92 -19.08 6.60 -23.44
C ILE A 92 -20.07 5.74 -24.22
N ALA A 93 -20.35 4.54 -23.72
CA ALA A 93 -21.29 3.61 -24.35
C ALA A 93 -22.70 4.21 -24.42
N TRP A 94 -23.14 4.88 -23.34
CA TRP A 94 -24.47 5.48 -23.26
C TRP A 94 -24.60 6.77 -24.07
N ALA A 95 -23.61 7.66 -23.99
CA ALA A 95 -23.63 8.92 -24.74
C ALA A 95 -23.39 8.71 -26.25
N ALA A 96 -22.78 7.58 -26.64
CA ALA A 96 -22.29 7.31 -28.00
C ALA A 96 -21.34 8.40 -28.52
N LYS A 97 -20.57 9.02 -27.61
CA LYS A 97 -19.64 10.10 -27.89
C LYS A 97 -18.20 9.63 -27.77
N SER A 98 -17.36 10.10 -28.68
CA SER A 98 -15.93 9.76 -28.67
C SER A 98 -15.14 10.74 -27.80
N PHE A 99 -13.93 10.34 -27.39
CA PHE A 99 -13.00 11.23 -26.68
C PHE A 99 -12.54 12.45 -27.51
N SER A 100 -12.80 12.45 -28.83
CA SER A 100 -12.54 13.59 -29.71
C SER A 100 -13.46 14.78 -29.39
N GLU A 101 -14.60 14.54 -28.73
CA GLU A 101 -15.49 15.60 -28.28
C GLU A 101 -14.98 16.22 -26.97
N GLY A 102 -14.21 17.30 -27.09
CA GLY A 102 -13.55 17.94 -25.95
C GLY A 102 -14.49 18.35 -24.81
N ALA A 103 -15.73 18.76 -25.11
CA ALA A 103 -16.73 19.09 -24.09
C ALA A 103 -17.18 17.85 -23.29
N PHE A 104 -17.35 16.71 -23.96
CA PHE A 104 -17.69 15.45 -23.33
C PHE A 104 -16.51 14.92 -22.50
N LEU A 105 -15.30 14.92 -23.07
CA LEU A 105 -14.08 14.53 -22.35
C LEU A 105 -13.88 15.36 -21.08
N LYS A 106 -14.10 16.69 -21.14
CA LYS A 106 -14.03 17.58 -19.98
C LYS A 106 -15.01 17.16 -18.88
N GLN A 107 -16.26 16.86 -19.24
CA GLN A 107 -17.27 16.40 -18.27
C GLN A 107 -16.89 15.07 -17.64
N CYS A 108 -16.46 14.09 -18.45
CA CYS A 108 -15.99 12.79 -17.95
C CYS A 108 -14.81 12.95 -16.97
N MET A 109 -13.81 13.76 -17.33
CA MET A 109 -12.62 13.96 -16.50
C MET A 109 -12.92 14.68 -15.19
N LEU A 110 -13.88 15.62 -15.18
CA LEU A 110 -14.33 16.27 -13.94
C LEU A 110 -15.04 15.29 -13.01
N LYS A 111 -15.93 14.44 -13.54
CA LYS A 111 -16.59 13.37 -12.76
C LYS A 111 -15.57 12.36 -12.20
N VAL A 112 -14.53 12.02 -12.97
CA VAL A 112 -13.44 11.15 -12.48
C VAL A 112 -12.65 11.83 -11.37
N CYS A 113 -12.32 13.12 -11.53
CA CYS A 113 -11.57 13.87 -10.53
C CYS A 113 -12.33 13.95 -9.19
N GLU A 114 -13.65 14.14 -9.22
CA GLU A 114 -14.50 14.11 -8.02
C GLU A 114 -14.38 12.81 -7.22
N GLN A 115 -14.16 11.68 -7.90
CA GLN A 115 -14.12 10.36 -7.29
C GLN A 115 -12.70 9.93 -6.86
N VAL A 116 -11.67 10.32 -7.60
CA VAL A 116 -10.28 9.88 -7.37
C VAL A 116 -9.48 10.88 -6.53
N CYS A 117 -9.70 12.18 -6.74
CA CYS A 117 -8.94 13.25 -6.11
C CYS A 117 -9.80 14.52 -5.95
N PRO A 118 -10.82 14.49 -5.06
CA PRO A 118 -11.73 15.62 -4.88
C PRO A 118 -11.01 16.91 -4.51
N ASP A 119 -9.89 16.82 -3.79
CA ASP A 119 -9.08 17.98 -3.39
C ASP A 119 -8.51 18.75 -4.59
N GLN A 120 -8.28 18.07 -5.72
CA GLN A 120 -7.66 18.64 -6.91
C GLN A 120 -8.67 19.15 -7.94
N ILE A 121 -9.98 19.06 -7.65
CA ILE A 121 -11.05 19.35 -8.62
C ILE A 121 -10.97 20.78 -9.18
N GLN A 122 -10.59 21.76 -8.36
CA GLN A 122 -10.48 23.16 -8.79
C GLN A 122 -9.31 23.35 -9.77
N THR A 123 -8.20 22.65 -9.55
CA THR A 123 -7.08 22.62 -10.48
C THR A 123 -7.49 22.06 -11.84
N PHE A 124 -8.26 20.97 -11.85
CA PHE A 124 -8.79 20.40 -13.10
C PHE A 124 -9.77 21.36 -13.79
N LYS A 125 -10.71 21.98 -13.04
CA LYS A 125 -11.63 22.98 -13.60
C LYS A 125 -10.87 24.12 -14.28
N ASN A 126 -9.84 24.66 -13.63
CA ASN A 126 -9.02 25.74 -14.19
C ASN A 126 -8.23 25.28 -15.42
N PHE A 127 -7.63 24.08 -15.40
CA PHE A 127 -6.94 23.51 -16.55
C PHE A 127 -7.85 23.41 -17.78
N PHE A 128 -9.08 22.93 -17.60
CA PHE A 128 -10.06 22.81 -18.69
C PHE A 128 -10.71 24.14 -19.12
N VAL A 129 -10.54 25.23 -18.36
CA VAL A 129 -10.96 26.59 -18.76
C VAL A 129 -9.89 27.24 -19.63
N LEU A 130 -8.61 27.01 -19.30
CA LEU A 130 -7.47 27.56 -20.03
C LEU A 130 -7.18 26.83 -21.35
N SER A 131 -7.58 25.56 -21.48
CA SER A 131 -7.30 24.70 -22.64
C SER A 131 -8.40 24.67 -23.72
N SER A 132 -9.13 25.78 -23.92
CA SER A 132 -10.13 25.90 -24.99
C SER A 132 -9.58 25.70 -26.42
N SER A 133 -8.26 25.57 -26.59
CA SER A 133 -7.60 25.12 -27.81
C SER A 133 -7.40 23.59 -27.77
N GLN A 134 -7.96 22.89 -28.76
CA GLN A 134 -8.01 21.42 -28.95
C GLN A 134 -6.66 20.65 -28.94
N LEU A 135 -5.54 21.23 -28.52
CA LEU A 135 -4.19 20.75 -28.88
C LEU A 135 -3.42 19.97 -27.81
N LEU A 136 -3.96 19.66 -26.62
CA LEU A 136 -3.16 19.02 -25.56
C LEU A 136 -3.88 17.94 -24.74
N PHE A 137 -4.66 17.07 -25.38
CA PHE A 137 -4.96 15.74 -24.81
C PHE A 137 -4.23 14.64 -25.56
N ARG A 138 -2.89 14.77 -25.62
CA ARG A 138 -2.06 13.58 -25.78
C ARG A 138 -2.31 12.73 -24.53
N PRO A 139 -2.68 11.44 -24.63
CA PRO A 139 -2.95 10.63 -23.46
C PRO A 139 -1.69 10.62 -22.59
N LEU A 140 -1.77 11.23 -21.42
CA LEU A 140 -0.81 11.05 -20.35
C LEU A 140 -0.99 9.64 -19.78
N PHE A 141 -0.68 8.64 -20.60
CA PHE A 141 -0.31 7.33 -20.12
C PHE A 141 1.06 7.51 -19.47
N CYS A 142 1.06 7.67 -18.15
CA CYS A 142 2.28 7.71 -17.35
C CYS A 142 2.95 6.32 -17.44
N PRO A 143 4.12 6.17 -18.07
CA PRO A 143 4.73 4.84 -18.29
C PRO A 143 5.52 4.31 -17.09
N SER A 144 5.43 4.94 -15.91
CA SER A 144 6.28 4.61 -14.75
C SER A 144 5.59 3.73 -13.70
N GLN A 145 5.04 2.59 -14.15
CA GLN A 145 4.76 1.42 -13.31
C GLN A 145 4.95 0.15 -14.18
N LEU A 146 6.21 -0.17 -14.48
CA LEU A 146 6.68 -1.50 -14.87
C LEU A 146 7.99 -1.76 -14.11
#